data_AF-A0A662X2M4-F1
#
_entry.id   AF-A0A662X2M4-F1
#
_cell.length_a   1.000
_cell.length_b   1.000
_cell.length_c   1.000
_cell.angle_alpha   90.00
_cell.angle_beta   90.00
_cell.angle_gamma   90.00
#
_symmetry.space_group_name_H-M   'P 1'
#
loop_
_entity.id
_entity.type
_entity.pdbx_description
1 polymer ?
#
loop_
_entity_poly.entity_id
_entity_poly.type
_entity_poly.pdbx_seq_one_letter_code
_entity_poly.pdbx_strand_id
1 'polypeptide(L)'
;MHIGHSSKRLGSKEMGNQASTPAAADADGSQGGCPVVHDAKPADQGGCPVVHDAKPAAEGGCPVQHDSKPAEQSGCPVVKGDGTPSKEVYNVYGQRIDPTNMMPYNPNQDPNAEQRYPLPQERVQSTIPKGGTEGTWLYPSEQMFFNALKRKGKGEDVHEGDVSTIVSIHNNMNERAWAQVEHYEKVCHPELDSSRLLKFCGRPDKLTPIAWAKRLVGYGKPFDRHDWTVLRSDNTEVRYVIDYYFDDDKGVQDEVPELHSANKVKSISMYARPAVDSFDALVDRIKYPMLGFFNGLKGPDLAARSALVERAQQDKDAANPLSAQEVEKTFAKIKDSCKNCMQEVKTCSDELQCSQAAMALQLCMGRIICPPEAAKFTKALETGEEGGIEAAFETMNNGLELFQERSANVMREQAARESAAKN
;
A
#
# COMPACT_ATOMS: atom_id res chain seq x y z
N MET A 1 -35.23 54.40 -4.47
CA MET A 1 -36.06 53.40 -3.74
C MET A 1 -35.98 52.10 -4.54
N HIS A 2 -35.21 51.08 -4.13
CA HIS A 2 -35.59 50.00 -3.18
C HIS A 2 -36.83 49.24 -3.68
N ILE A 3 -36.94 47.90 -3.83
CA ILE A 3 -36.33 46.63 -3.34
C ILE A 3 -36.89 45.53 -4.32
N GLY A 4 -36.40 44.31 -4.55
CA GLY A 4 -35.35 43.49 -3.95
C GLY A 4 -35.36 42.06 -4.53
N HIS A 5 -34.27 41.35 -4.26
CA HIS A 5 -34.02 39.93 -4.52
C HIS A 5 -34.77 39.02 -3.53
N SER A 6 -34.99 37.75 -3.91
CA SER A 6 -34.87 36.65 -2.94
C SER A 6 -34.50 35.32 -3.63
N SER A 7 -33.29 34.86 -3.34
CA SER A 7 -32.75 33.52 -3.66
C SER A 7 -33.03 32.59 -2.47
N LYS A 8 -33.48 31.36 -2.72
CA LYS A 8 -33.68 30.33 -1.69
C LYS A 8 -32.45 29.43 -1.60
N ARG A 9 -31.76 29.50 -0.45
CA ARG A 9 -30.78 28.52 0.03
C ARG A 9 -31.49 27.24 0.46
N LEU A 10 -30.92 26.09 0.11
CA LEU A 10 -31.14 24.82 0.80
C LEU A 10 -29.82 24.41 1.46
N GLY A 11 -29.89 24.11 2.75
CA GLY A 11 -28.76 24.04 3.67
C GLY A 11 -27.98 22.73 3.58
N SER A 12 -26.66 22.86 3.73
CA SER A 12 -25.71 21.80 4.03
C SER A 12 -26.05 21.15 5.38
N LYS A 13 -26.18 19.83 5.40
CA LYS A 13 -26.15 19.03 6.63
C LYS A 13 -24.71 18.65 6.92
N GLU A 14 -24.24 19.13 8.07
CA GLU A 14 -23.01 18.70 8.74
C GLU A 14 -23.04 17.19 9.00
N MET A 15 -21.99 16.46 8.64
CA MET A 15 -21.73 15.12 9.19
C MET A 15 -20.62 15.23 10.22
N GLY A 16 -21.06 15.36 11.46
CA GLY A 16 -20.24 15.37 12.66
C GLY A 16 -19.71 13.98 13.00
N ASN A 17 -18.43 13.97 13.35
CA ASN A 17 -17.66 12.90 13.96
C ASN A 17 -18.19 12.58 15.36
N GLN A 18 -18.63 11.35 15.65
CA GLN A 18 -18.76 10.84 17.03
C GLN A 18 -18.46 9.34 17.13
N ALA A 19 -17.45 9.03 17.96
CA ALA A 19 -17.19 7.72 18.52
C ALA A 19 -17.95 7.57 19.84
N SER A 20 -18.45 6.36 20.16
CA SER A 20 -18.69 5.90 21.54
C SER A 20 -18.86 4.37 21.60
N THR A 21 -18.28 3.81 22.65
CA THR A 21 -18.14 2.40 23.09
C THR A 21 -19.44 1.75 23.58
N PRO A 22 -19.48 0.41 23.81
CA PRO A 22 -20.71 -0.36 24.01
C PRO A 22 -21.16 -0.42 25.48
N ALA A 23 -22.48 -0.61 25.68
CA ALA A 23 -23.10 -0.90 26.96
C ALA A 23 -23.89 -2.23 26.87
N ALA A 24 -23.87 -2.99 27.96
CA ALA A 24 -24.51 -4.29 28.15
C ALA A 24 -25.74 -4.21 29.09
N ALA A 25 -26.55 -5.30 29.08
CA ALA A 25 -27.69 -5.67 29.94
C ALA A 25 -29.04 -4.98 29.60
N ASP A 26 -30.22 -5.63 29.56
CA ASP A 26 -30.75 -6.75 30.36
C ASP A 26 -31.83 -7.62 29.65
N ALA A 27 -32.17 -8.73 30.32
CA ALA A 27 -32.90 -9.95 29.95
C ALA A 27 -34.45 -9.92 29.84
N ASP A 28 -35.02 -10.96 29.20
CA ASP A 28 -36.07 -11.92 29.65
C ASP A 28 -36.76 -12.57 28.40
N GLY A 29 -37.09 -13.86 28.22
CA GLY A 29 -37.02 -15.09 29.02
C GLY A 29 -37.69 -16.26 28.25
N SER A 30 -37.51 -17.48 28.77
CA SER A 30 -38.36 -18.69 28.62
C SER A 30 -37.85 -19.95 27.85
N GLN A 31 -37.21 -20.83 28.66
CA GLN A 31 -37.52 -22.25 28.95
C GLN A 31 -37.22 -23.46 28.01
N GLY A 32 -36.55 -24.44 28.65
CA GLY A 32 -36.45 -25.88 28.36
C GLY A 32 -34.97 -26.36 28.38
N GLY A 33 -34.37 -27.06 29.35
CA GLY A 33 -34.84 -28.00 30.38
C GLY A 33 -34.21 -29.40 30.19
N CYS A 34 -32.90 -29.60 30.47
CA CYS A 34 -32.31 -30.53 31.48
C CYS A 34 -32.01 -32.00 31.00
N PRO A 35 -31.25 -32.86 31.73
CA PRO A 35 -29.77 -32.84 31.92
C PRO A 35 -29.10 -34.25 31.98
N VAL A 36 -27.77 -34.41 31.90
CA VAL A 36 -27.03 -35.54 32.55
C VAL A 36 -25.58 -35.14 32.93
N VAL A 37 -25.33 -34.80 34.20
CA VAL A 37 -24.51 -35.45 35.26
C VAL A 37 -23.03 -35.79 34.94
N HIS A 38 -22.13 -35.17 35.72
CA HIS A 38 -20.74 -35.58 35.97
C HIS A 38 -20.67 -36.58 37.12
N ASP A 39 -19.81 -37.59 37.02
CA ASP A 39 -19.27 -38.32 38.18
C ASP A 39 -17.79 -38.68 37.96
N ALA A 40 -17.03 -38.67 39.06
CA ALA A 40 -15.58 -38.83 39.10
C ALA A 40 -15.13 -40.01 40.00
N LYS A 41 -14.20 -40.82 39.46
CA LYS A 41 -13.11 -41.62 40.11
C LYS A 41 -13.49 -42.78 41.08
N PRO A 42 -12.55 -43.68 41.54
CA PRO A 42 -11.11 -43.91 41.22
C PRO A 42 -10.64 -45.42 41.15
N ALA A 43 -9.30 -45.61 41.11
CA ALA A 43 -8.45 -46.80 41.47
C ALA A 43 -7.96 -47.70 40.31
N ASP A 44 -6.76 -48.30 40.28
CA ASP A 44 -5.45 -48.15 40.97
C ASP A 44 -4.42 -49.13 40.30
N GLN A 45 -3.13 -48.85 40.45
CA GLN A 45 -1.88 -49.68 40.37
C GLN A 45 -1.39 -50.39 39.09
N GLY A 46 -0.11 -50.09 38.76
CA GLY A 46 0.92 -51.14 38.63
C GLY A 46 2.01 -50.97 37.55
N GLY A 47 3.22 -50.51 37.94
CA GLY A 47 4.50 -50.92 37.29
C GLY A 47 5.50 -49.85 36.84
N CYS A 48 6.50 -49.51 37.69
CA CYS A 48 7.79 -48.89 37.33
C CYS A 48 8.87 -49.98 37.06
N PRO A 49 10.20 -49.73 36.93
CA PRO A 49 11.00 -48.51 36.61
C PRO A 49 12.16 -48.75 35.60
N VAL A 50 12.77 -47.68 35.05
CA VAL A 50 14.24 -47.53 35.08
C VAL A 50 14.58 -46.06 35.27
N VAL A 51 15.43 -45.81 36.26
CA VAL A 51 15.93 -44.52 36.76
C VAL A 51 17.41 -44.44 36.41
N HIS A 52 17.89 -43.26 36.04
CA HIS A 52 19.13 -42.62 36.54
C HIS A 52 18.94 -41.11 36.27
N ASP A 53 18.54 -40.31 37.27
CA ASP A 53 19.38 -39.63 38.28
C ASP A 53 20.42 -38.70 37.65
N ALA A 54 20.60 -37.43 37.99
CA ALA A 54 20.02 -36.47 38.94
C ALA A 54 20.50 -35.06 38.48
N LYS A 55 19.71 -33.97 38.42
CA LYS A 55 19.25 -33.02 39.48
C LYS A 55 20.43 -32.43 40.31
N PRO A 56 20.52 -31.11 40.68
CA PRO A 56 19.45 -30.20 41.18
C PRO A 56 19.38 -28.77 40.61
N ALA A 57 18.16 -28.24 40.42
CA ALA A 57 17.30 -27.44 41.35
C ALA A 57 17.77 -25.97 41.44
N ALA A 58 16.93 -24.94 41.46
CA ALA A 58 15.64 -24.75 42.12
C ALA A 58 14.83 -23.68 41.36
N GLU A 59 13.53 -23.89 41.11
CA GLU A 59 12.40 -23.29 41.86
C GLU A 59 12.29 -21.76 41.80
N GLY A 60 11.09 -21.31 41.41
CA GLY A 60 10.45 -20.21 42.13
C GLY A 60 10.06 -18.99 41.32
N GLY A 61 8.79 -18.94 40.92
CA GLY A 61 7.97 -17.75 41.15
C GLY A 61 7.98 -16.67 40.07
N CYS A 62 6.80 -16.41 39.51
CA CYS A 62 6.46 -15.10 38.99
C CYS A 62 6.37 -14.10 40.17
N PRO A 63 6.96 -12.90 40.04
CA PRO A 63 6.43 -11.72 40.69
C PRO A 63 5.92 -10.76 39.62
N VAL A 64 4.59 -10.68 39.50
CA VAL A 64 3.93 -9.54 38.88
C VAL A 64 4.20 -8.33 39.79
N GLN A 65 5.09 -7.44 39.36
CA GLN A 65 5.15 -6.09 39.93
C GLN A 65 4.38 -5.13 39.03
N HIS A 66 3.16 -4.81 39.47
CA HIS A 66 2.53 -3.54 39.15
C HIS A 66 3.25 -2.47 39.96
N ASP A 67 3.91 -1.52 39.29
CA ASP A 67 3.89 -0.09 39.61
C ASP A 67 4.97 0.64 38.81
N SER A 68 4.57 1.22 37.66
CA SER A 68 5.22 2.37 37.04
C SER A 68 4.23 3.00 36.06
N LYS A 69 3.97 4.30 36.26
CA LYS A 69 3.06 5.16 35.49
C LYS A 69 3.18 4.96 33.97
N PRO A 70 2.09 5.08 33.19
CA PRO A 70 2.15 4.97 31.74
C PRO A 70 2.94 6.16 31.19
N ALA A 71 4.14 5.89 30.67
CA ALA A 71 4.82 6.82 29.79
C ALA A 71 4.11 6.74 28.43
N GLU A 72 3.35 7.78 28.09
CA GLU A 72 2.97 8.07 26.71
C GLU A 72 4.26 8.26 25.89
N GLN A 73 4.69 7.22 25.18
CA GLN A 73 5.72 7.30 24.16
C GLN A 73 5.09 6.98 22.79
N SER A 74 4.38 7.95 22.24
CA SER A 74 4.14 8.05 20.79
C SER A 74 5.43 8.56 20.09
N GLY A 75 6.56 7.93 20.36
CA GLY A 75 7.89 8.33 19.89
C GLY A 75 8.46 7.25 18.98
N CYS A 76 8.55 7.53 17.68
CA CYS A 76 9.32 6.69 16.76
C CYS A 76 10.80 6.69 17.19
N PRO A 77 11.46 5.51 17.27
CA PRO A 77 12.87 5.43 17.60
C PRO A 77 13.71 6.19 16.56
N VAL A 78 14.57 7.10 17.05
CA VAL A 78 15.61 7.78 16.27
C VAL A 78 16.78 6.80 16.13
N VAL A 79 17.17 6.47 14.91
CA VAL A 79 18.45 5.77 14.67
C VAL A 79 19.52 6.84 14.55
N LYS A 80 20.56 6.77 15.39
CA LYS A 80 21.81 7.52 15.21
C LYS A 80 22.66 6.78 14.17
N GLY A 81 23.18 7.51 13.19
CA GLY A 81 24.00 6.98 12.10
C GLY A 81 25.39 6.57 12.55
N ASP A 82 25.50 5.43 13.24
CA ASP A 82 26.78 4.83 13.61
C ASP A 82 26.78 3.34 13.22
N GLY A 83 26.91 3.02 11.92
CA GLY A 83 27.38 1.73 11.37
C GLY A 83 26.86 0.39 11.95
N THR A 84 25.81 0.41 12.75
CA THR A 84 25.25 -0.73 13.48
C THR A 84 23.98 -1.15 12.75
N PRO A 85 23.73 -2.47 12.58
CA PRO A 85 22.51 -2.92 11.92
C PRO A 85 21.33 -2.33 12.68
N SER A 86 20.51 -1.52 12.00
CA SER A 86 19.29 -0.98 12.58
C SER A 86 18.54 -2.12 13.23
N LYS A 87 18.30 -2.06 14.55
CA LYS A 87 17.53 -3.10 15.26
C LYS A 87 16.26 -3.37 14.46
N GLU A 88 16.07 -4.63 14.08
CA GLU A 88 14.91 -5.03 13.30
C GLU A 88 13.64 -4.59 14.05
N VAL A 89 12.83 -3.77 13.40
CA VAL A 89 11.58 -3.27 13.96
C VAL A 89 10.48 -4.21 13.51
N TYR A 90 9.67 -4.68 14.46
CA TYR A 90 8.55 -5.56 14.19
C TYR A 90 7.24 -4.87 14.58
N ASN A 91 6.17 -5.13 13.85
CA ASN A 91 4.82 -4.72 14.27
C ASN A 91 4.25 -5.67 15.33
N VAL A 92 3.05 -5.35 15.81
CA VAL A 92 2.31 -6.16 16.80
C VAL A 92 1.99 -7.58 16.34
N TYR A 93 2.11 -7.86 15.03
CA TYR A 93 1.89 -9.16 14.42
C TYR A 93 3.20 -9.92 14.10
N GLY A 94 4.35 -9.42 14.58
CA GLY A 94 5.65 -10.04 14.34
C GLY A 94 6.17 -9.87 12.89
N GLN A 95 5.57 -8.98 12.10
CA GLN A 95 6.05 -8.69 10.75
C GLN A 95 7.13 -7.61 10.79
N ARG A 96 8.27 -7.86 10.14
CA ARG A 96 9.37 -6.90 10.04
C ARG A 96 8.90 -5.65 9.28
N ILE A 97 9.20 -4.47 9.82
CA ILE A 97 8.85 -3.16 9.29
C ILE A 97 10.13 -2.37 9.00
N ASP A 98 10.14 -1.69 7.84
CA ASP A 98 11.15 -0.72 7.49
C ASP A 98 10.90 0.60 8.26
N PRO A 99 11.82 1.04 9.15
CA PRO A 99 11.62 2.23 9.97
C PRO A 99 11.67 3.56 9.18
N THR A 100 12.06 3.52 7.90
CA THR A 100 12.16 4.70 7.02
C THR A 100 10.83 5.06 6.35
N ASN A 101 9.89 4.12 6.26
CA ASN A 101 8.56 4.35 5.66
C ASN A 101 7.42 3.68 6.44
N MET A 102 7.72 2.96 7.53
CA MET A 102 6.79 2.18 8.33
C MET A 102 6.00 1.12 7.53
N MET A 103 6.54 0.70 6.38
CA MET A 103 5.96 -0.37 5.57
C MET A 103 6.55 -1.72 5.97
N PRO A 104 5.77 -2.81 5.91
CA PRO A 104 6.33 -4.13 6.04
C PRO A 104 7.30 -4.47 4.91
N TYR A 105 8.33 -5.26 5.21
CA TYR A 105 9.31 -5.69 4.20
C TYR A 105 8.70 -6.60 3.13
N ASN A 106 7.74 -7.45 3.52
CA ASN A 106 6.98 -8.29 2.60
C ASN A 106 5.49 -7.91 2.67
N PRO A 107 5.07 -6.86 1.94
CA PRO A 107 3.69 -6.37 1.99
C PRO A 107 2.74 -7.34 1.30
N ASN A 108 1.55 -7.53 1.90
CA ASN A 108 0.52 -8.39 1.31
C ASN A 108 0.02 -7.83 -0.04
N GLN A 109 0.15 -8.64 -1.08
CA GLN A 109 -0.32 -8.39 -2.44
C GLN A 109 -1.43 -9.35 -2.86
N ASP A 110 -1.89 -10.23 -1.97
CA ASP A 110 -3.01 -11.12 -2.27
C ASP A 110 -4.30 -10.31 -2.45
N PRO A 111 -5.14 -10.66 -3.44
CA PRO A 111 -6.43 -10.00 -3.64
C PRO A 111 -7.28 -10.02 -2.37
N ASN A 112 -8.01 -8.93 -2.14
CA ASN A 112 -8.99 -8.92 -1.06
C ASN A 112 -10.13 -9.91 -1.35
N ALA A 113 -10.74 -10.51 -0.32
CA ALA A 113 -11.83 -11.48 -0.50
C ALA A 113 -13.03 -10.93 -1.29
N GLU A 114 -13.27 -9.62 -1.23
CA GLU A 114 -14.35 -8.94 -1.95
C GLU A 114 -13.93 -8.40 -3.33
N GLN A 115 -12.66 -8.54 -3.70
CA GLN A 115 -12.12 -7.99 -4.94
C GLN A 115 -12.64 -8.75 -6.15
N ARG A 116 -13.24 -8.04 -7.11
CA ARG A 116 -13.81 -8.62 -8.33
C ARG A 116 -12.85 -8.63 -9.50
N TYR A 117 -11.98 -7.63 -9.60
CA TYR A 117 -11.08 -7.43 -10.72
C TYR A 117 -9.60 -7.54 -10.31
N PRO A 118 -8.74 -8.16 -11.13
CA PRO A 118 -7.31 -8.23 -10.80
C PRO A 118 -6.68 -6.83 -10.83
N LEU A 119 -5.84 -6.55 -9.84
CA LEU A 119 -5.05 -5.32 -9.78
C LEU A 119 -3.56 -5.65 -9.98
N PRO A 120 -2.81 -4.79 -10.70
CA PRO A 120 -1.37 -4.93 -10.85
C PRO A 120 -0.64 -5.01 -9.52
N GLN A 121 0.32 -5.95 -9.45
CA GLN A 121 1.17 -6.15 -8.30
C GLN A 121 2.56 -5.50 -8.47
N GLU A 122 2.89 -5.05 -9.69
CA GLU A 122 4.15 -4.36 -9.94
C GLU A 122 4.22 -3.03 -9.21
N ARG A 123 5.40 -2.75 -8.67
CA ARG A 123 5.70 -1.47 -8.03
C ARG A 123 6.33 -0.54 -9.04
N VAL A 124 5.96 0.73 -8.97
CA VAL A 124 6.48 1.78 -9.86
C VAL A 124 7.69 2.44 -9.22
N GLN A 125 8.76 2.62 -10.00
CA GLN A 125 9.95 3.34 -9.57
C GLN A 125 9.68 4.85 -9.55
N SER A 126 9.97 5.51 -8.43
CA SER A 126 9.89 6.97 -8.31
C SER A 126 11.12 7.65 -8.88
N THR A 127 11.04 8.97 -9.08
CA THR A 127 12.22 9.81 -9.36
C THR A 127 12.82 10.43 -8.09
N ILE A 128 12.35 10.01 -6.92
CA ILE A 128 12.80 10.52 -5.62
C ILE A 128 14.01 9.70 -5.15
N PRO A 129 15.22 10.30 -5.04
CA PRO A 129 16.40 9.58 -4.57
C PRO A 129 16.22 9.09 -3.13
N LYS A 130 16.61 7.85 -2.86
CA LYS A 130 16.48 7.24 -1.54
C LYS A 130 17.77 7.43 -0.74
N GLY A 131 17.67 8.10 0.42
CA GLY A 131 18.79 8.29 1.34
C GLY A 131 19.36 6.96 1.83
N GLY A 132 20.69 6.89 1.94
CA GLY A 132 21.41 5.67 2.33
C GLY A 132 21.57 4.62 1.22
N THR A 133 21.10 4.90 -0.01
CA THR A 133 21.26 4.02 -1.18
C THR A 133 21.51 4.85 -2.44
N GLU A 134 21.98 4.22 -3.53
CA GLU A 134 22.09 4.87 -4.85
C GLU A 134 20.80 4.76 -5.68
N GLY A 135 19.76 4.11 -5.16
CA GLY A 135 18.47 3.93 -5.84
C GLY A 135 17.45 5.02 -5.53
N THR A 136 16.27 4.88 -6.11
CA THR A 136 15.10 5.71 -5.82
C THR A 136 14.06 4.94 -5.01
N TRP A 137 13.07 5.65 -4.46
CA TRP A 137 11.95 5.02 -3.77
C TRP A 137 11.06 4.24 -4.75
N LEU A 138 10.40 3.20 -4.25
CA LEU A 138 9.38 2.45 -4.99
C LEU A 138 8.00 2.76 -4.43
N TYR A 139 7.07 3.15 -5.28
CA TYR A 139 5.68 3.32 -4.89
C TYR A 139 5.02 1.96 -4.60
N PRO A 140 4.00 1.90 -3.73
CA PRO A 140 3.14 0.72 -3.62
C PRO A 140 2.50 0.37 -4.97
N SER A 141 2.26 -0.92 -5.22
CA SER A 141 1.45 -1.36 -6.35
C SER A 141 -0.02 -0.99 -6.14
N GLU A 142 -0.82 -1.08 -7.21
CA GLU A 142 -2.27 -0.88 -7.14
C GLU A 142 -2.92 -1.85 -6.16
N GLN A 143 -2.52 -3.12 -6.19
CA GLN A 143 -3.01 -4.14 -5.27
C GLN A 143 -2.66 -3.84 -3.81
N MET A 144 -1.41 -3.43 -3.54
CA MET A 144 -0.99 -3.00 -2.19
C MET A 144 -1.82 -1.80 -1.70
N PHE A 145 -2.07 -0.84 -2.59
CA PHE A 145 -2.82 0.38 -2.27
C PHE A 145 -4.27 0.06 -1.95
N PHE A 146 -4.94 -0.75 -2.78
CA PHE A 146 -6.31 -1.20 -2.56
C PHE A 146 -6.47 -1.98 -1.26
N ASN A 147 -5.56 -2.92 -0.99
CA ASN A 147 -5.52 -3.67 0.28
C ASN A 147 -5.36 -2.73 1.49
N ALA A 148 -4.55 -1.68 1.36
CA ALA A 148 -4.38 -0.69 2.41
C ALA A 148 -5.65 0.17 2.62
N LEU A 149 -6.37 0.54 1.55
CA LEU A 149 -7.64 1.26 1.65
C LEU A 149 -8.71 0.43 2.35
N LYS A 150 -8.88 -0.84 1.94
CA LYS A 150 -9.84 -1.77 2.56
C LYS A 150 -9.53 -1.97 4.05
N ARG A 151 -8.27 -2.22 4.41
CA ARG A 151 -7.85 -2.35 5.83
C ARG A 151 -8.12 -1.09 6.67
N LYS A 152 -8.09 0.10 6.06
CA LYS A 152 -8.34 1.37 6.74
C LYS A 152 -9.83 1.75 6.80
N GLY A 153 -10.73 0.93 6.26
CA GLY A 153 -12.15 1.27 6.15
C GLY A 153 -12.41 2.48 5.23
N LYS A 154 -11.51 2.74 4.28
CA LYS A 154 -11.62 3.84 3.30
C LYS A 154 -11.79 3.37 1.87
N GLY A 155 -12.05 2.07 1.68
CA GLY A 155 -12.17 1.44 0.36
C GLY A 155 -13.56 0.93 0.05
N GLU A 156 -14.58 1.21 0.87
CA GLU A 156 -15.96 0.73 0.63
C GLU A 156 -16.52 1.29 -0.68
N ASP A 157 -16.32 2.59 -0.92
CA ASP A 157 -16.78 3.28 -2.13
C ASP A 157 -15.78 3.26 -3.29
N VAL A 158 -14.63 2.58 -3.13
CA VAL A 158 -13.58 2.56 -4.16
C VAL A 158 -13.74 1.34 -5.04
N HIS A 159 -14.08 1.56 -6.30
CA HIS A 159 -14.11 0.53 -7.32
C HIS A 159 -12.70 0.20 -7.83
N GLU A 160 -12.43 -1.06 -8.17
CA GLU A 160 -11.13 -1.50 -8.68
C GLU A 160 -10.72 -0.74 -9.94
N GLY A 161 -11.69 -0.37 -10.78
CA GLY A 161 -11.48 0.43 -11.98
C GLY A 161 -10.92 1.84 -11.71
N ASP A 162 -11.11 2.39 -10.51
CA ASP A 162 -10.60 3.72 -10.14
C ASP A 162 -9.22 3.67 -9.50
N VAL A 163 -8.76 2.49 -9.07
CA VAL A 163 -7.52 2.33 -8.30
C VAL A 163 -6.32 2.85 -9.07
N SER A 164 -6.24 2.57 -10.37
CA SER A 164 -5.14 3.05 -11.21
C SER A 164 -5.06 4.59 -11.23
N THR A 165 -6.19 5.26 -11.36
CA THR A 165 -6.29 6.73 -11.28
C THR A 165 -5.93 7.25 -9.89
N ILE A 166 -6.42 6.63 -8.82
CA ILE A 166 -6.14 7.07 -7.44
C ILE A 166 -4.64 6.94 -7.11
N VAL A 167 -4.01 5.84 -7.53
CA VAL A 167 -2.57 5.60 -7.37
C VAL A 167 -1.75 6.59 -8.20
N SER A 168 -2.20 6.89 -9.42
CA SER A 168 -1.64 7.94 -10.28
C SER A 168 -1.62 9.30 -9.60
N ILE A 169 -2.76 9.72 -9.04
CA ILE A 169 -2.87 10.96 -8.29
C ILE A 169 -1.88 10.97 -7.11
N HIS A 170 -1.82 9.88 -6.32
CA HIS A 170 -0.91 9.78 -5.18
C HIS A 170 0.56 9.87 -5.57
N ASN A 171 0.97 9.14 -6.60
CA ASN A 171 2.36 9.12 -7.07
C ASN A 171 2.75 10.52 -7.58
N ASN A 172 1.89 11.16 -8.36
CA ASN A 172 2.11 12.53 -8.83
C ASN A 172 2.21 13.53 -7.66
N MET A 173 1.35 13.40 -6.65
CA MET A 173 1.40 14.24 -5.44
C MET A 173 2.74 14.10 -4.71
N ASN A 174 3.28 12.89 -4.61
CA ASN A 174 4.61 12.65 -4.02
C ASN A 174 5.72 13.30 -4.85
N GLU A 175 5.67 13.18 -6.17
CA GLU A 175 6.66 13.83 -7.06
C GLU A 175 6.59 15.36 -6.98
N ARG A 176 5.40 15.94 -6.90
CA ARG A 176 5.20 17.38 -6.70
C ARG A 176 5.72 17.84 -5.34
N ALA A 177 5.48 17.05 -4.29
CA ALA A 177 5.98 17.33 -2.95
C ALA A 177 7.51 17.34 -2.93
N TRP A 178 8.13 16.35 -3.55
CA TRP A 178 9.59 16.31 -3.66
C TRP A 178 10.14 17.46 -4.52
N ALA A 179 9.49 17.82 -5.62
CA ALA A 179 9.92 18.96 -6.43
C ALA A 179 9.96 20.27 -5.63
N GLN A 180 8.98 20.49 -4.73
CA GLN A 180 9.01 21.64 -3.82
C GLN A 180 10.19 21.57 -2.85
N VAL A 181 10.44 20.40 -2.25
CA VAL A 181 11.57 20.19 -1.33
C VAL A 181 12.91 20.42 -2.05
N GLU A 182 13.10 19.79 -3.20
CA GLU A 182 14.31 19.93 -4.00
C GLU A 182 14.56 21.37 -4.43
N HIS A 183 13.50 22.09 -4.81
CA HIS A 183 13.62 23.50 -5.16
C HIS A 183 13.94 24.38 -3.95
N TYR A 184 13.39 24.07 -2.77
CA TYR A 184 13.74 24.73 -1.52
C TYR A 184 15.23 24.56 -1.20
N GLU A 185 15.73 23.32 -1.28
CA GLU A 185 17.14 22.98 -1.04
C GLU A 185 18.06 23.68 -2.05
N LYS A 186 17.76 23.65 -3.36
CA LYS A 186 18.55 24.33 -4.39
C LYS A 186 18.65 25.84 -4.19
N VAL A 187 17.60 26.47 -3.68
CA VAL A 187 17.56 27.93 -3.46
C VAL A 187 18.31 28.31 -2.18
N CYS A 188 18.13 27.55 -1.11
CA CYS A 188 18.71 27.86 0.20
C CYS A 188 20.15 27.38 0.35
N HIS A 189 20.52 26.27 -0.30
CA HIS A 189 21.82 25.60 -0.19
C HIS A 189 22.36 25.21 -1.58
N PRO A 190 22.60 26.18 -2.49
CA PRO A 190 23.07 25.91 -3.85
C PRO A 190 24.47 25.25 -3.91
N GLU A 191 25.23 25.32 -2.82
CA GLU A 191 26.55 24.68 -2.67
C GLU A 191 26.47 23.16 -2.44
N LEU A 192 25.28 22.62 -2.13
CA LEU A 192 25.09 21.19 -1.92
C LEU A 192 24.68 20.53 -3.23
N ASP A 193 25.49 19.56 -3.68
CA ASP A 193 25.31 18.91 -4.97
C ASP A 193 24.04 18.06 -5.06
N SER A 194 23.56 17.50 -3.94
CA SER A 194 22.36 16.66 -3.94
C SER A 194 21.66 16.57 -2.59
N SER A 195 20.34 16.31 -2.66
CA SER A 195 19.49 15.98 -1.53
C SER A 195 18.75 14.67 -1.83
N ARG A 196 18.62 13.80 -0.83
CA ARG A 196 17.94 12.49 -0.94
C ARG A 196 16.86 12.36 0.14
N LEU A 197 15.74 11.70 -0.15
CA LEU A 197 14.70 11.44 0.84
C LEU A 197 15.11 10.25 1.71
N LEU A 198 15.41 10.49 2.99
CA LEU A 198 15.83 9.45 3.93
C LEU A 198 14.65 8.70 4.54
N LYS A 199 13.62 9.44 4.94
CA LYS A 199 12.46 8.91 5.66
C LYS A 199 11.23 9.76 5.44
N PHE A 200 10.05 9.16 5.50
CA PHE A 200 8.79 9.89 5.54
C PHE A 200 7.83 9.30 6.57
N CYS A 201 6.96 10.14 7.13
CA CYS A 201 6.02 9.76 8.17
C CYS A 201 4.73 10.59 8.05
N GLY A 202 3.59 9.91 7.94
CA GLY A 202 2.27 10.56 8.00
C GLY A 202 1.95 11.01 9.42
N ARG A 203 1.41 12.22 9.56
CA ARG A 203 0.99 12.83 10.84
C ARG A 203 -0.35 13.56 10.70
N PRO A 204 -1.41 12.89 10.24
CA PRO A 204 -2.69 13.54 9.90
C PRO A 204 -3.33 14.27 11.08
N ASP A 205 -3.16 13.76 12.31
CA ASP A 205 -3.80 14.35 13.50
C ASP A 205 -3.00 15.50 14.14
N LYS A 206 -1.80 15.82 13.63
CA LYS A 206 -0.94 16.86 14.22
C LYS A 206 -0.89 18.07 13.30
N LEU A 207 -1.63 19.12 13.64
CA LEU A 207 -1.53 20.39 12.89
C LEU A 207 -0.15 21.03 13.05
N THR A 208 0.31 21.73 12.01
CA THR A 208 1.48 22.61 12.12
C THR A 208 1.11 23.91 12.86
N PRO A 209 2.06 24.62 13.49
CA PRO A 209 1.77 25.90 14.12
C PRO A 209 1.13 26.91 13.16
N ILE A 210 1.55 26.91 11.89
CA ILE A 210 0.96 27.74 10.84
C ILE A 210 -0.46 27.29 10.50
N ALA A 211 -0.71 25.98 10.33
CA ALA A 211 -2.05 25.47 10.07
C ALA A 211 -3.01 25.76 11.23
N TRP A 212 -2.53 25.68 12.47
CA TRP A 212 -3.28 26.07 13.66
C TRP A 212 -3.64 27.56 13.64
N ALA A 213 -2.68 28.45 13.37
CA ALA A 213 -2.93 29.89 13.28
C ALA A 213 -3.88 30.25 12.12
N LYS A 214 -3.69 29.63 10.95
CA LYS A 214 -4.58 29.78 9.78
C LYS A 214 -6.02 29.37 10.10
N ARG A 215 -6.20 28.29 10.86
CA ARG A 215 -7.51 27.85 11.33
C ARG A 215 -8.20 28.88 12.21
N LEU A 216 -7.45 29.59 13.07
CA LEU A 216 -8.02 30.62 13.94
C LEU A 216 -8.57 31.83 13.17
N VAL A 217 -8.03 32.12 11.99
CA VAL A 217 -8.47 33.25 11.15
C VAL A 217 -9.40 32.81 10.00
N GLY A 218 -9.96 31.59 10.08
CA GLY A 218 -11.03 31.12 9.20
C GLY A 218 -10.59 30.36 7.95
N TYR A 219 -9.30 30.05 7.77
CA TYR A 219 -8.87 29.16 6.69
C TYR A 219 -9.11 27.68 7.01
N GLY A 220 -9.30 26.87 5.96
CA GLY A 220 -9.43 25.42 6.08
C GLY A 220 -8.20 24.75 6.71
N LYS A 221 -8.43 23.67 7.46
CA LYS A 221 -7.35 22.81 7.98
C LYS A 221 -6.80 21.93 6.85
N PRO A 222 -5.51 21.54 6.89
CA PRO A 222 -5.02 20.51 5.99
C PRO A 222 -5.78 19.20 6.23
N PHE A 223 -6.12 18.50 5.16
CA PHE A 223 -6.76 17.18 5.26
C PHE A 223 -5.74 16.08 5.55
N ASP A 224 -4.47 16.32 5.21
CA ASP A 224 -3.36 15.42 5.47
C ASP A 224 -2.05 16.19 5.72
N ARG A 225 -1.16 15.59 6.49
CA ARG A 225 0.16 16.14 6.81
C ARG A 225 1.21 15.05 6.79
N HIS A 226 2.34 15.34 6.16
CA HIS A 226 3.52 14.50 6.17
C HIS A 226 4.75 15.22 6.70
N ASP A 227 5.58 14.50 7.45
CA ASP A 227 6.92 14.93 7.82
C ASP A 227 7.93 14.08 7.03
N TRP A 228 8.79 14.72 6.25
CA TRP A 228 9.84 14.09 5.44
C TRP A 228 11.20 14.44 6.00
N THR A 229 12.12 13.50 6.10
CA THR A 229 13.52 13.75 6.47
C THR A 229 14.37 13.68 5.22
N VAL A 230 15.03 14.78 4.90
CA VAL A 230 15.94 14.93 3.78
C VAL A 230 17.37 14.75 4.28
N LEU A 231 18.14 13.94 3.58
CA LEU A 231 19.58 13.78 3.78
C LEU A 231 20.31 14.62 2.71
N ARG A 232 21.10 15.58 3.15
CA ARG A 232 21.96 16.41 2.31
C ARG A 232 23.29 15.70 2.02
N SER A 233 24.04 16.18 1.02
CA SER A 233 25.34 15.63 0.64
C SER A 233 26.42 15.76 1.72
N ASP A 234 26.28 16.68 2.66
CA ASP A 234 27.15 16.84 3.83
C ASP A 234 26.74 15.93 5.02
N ASN A 235 25.79 15.03 4.80
CA ASN A 235 25.16 14.14 5.79
C ASN A 235 24.31 14.85 6.85
N THR A 236 23.92 16.11 6.64
CA THR A 236 22.94 16.74 7.51
C THR A 236 21.52 16.24 7.21
N GLU A 237 20.77 15.95 8.27
CA GLU A 237 19.38 15.53 8.19
C GLU A 237 18.47 16.71 8.51
N VAL A 238 17.59 17.07 7.57
CA VAL A 238 16.63 18.16 7.74
C VAL A 238 15.22 17.66 7.59
N ARG A 239 14.39 17.96 8.58
CA ARG A 239 12.97 17.60 8.54
C ARG A 239 12.18 18.67 7.81
N TYR A 240 11.43 18.26 6.80
CA TYR A 240 10.42 19.03 6.10
C TYR A 240 9.02 18.66 6.62
N VAL A 241 8.13 19.65 6.63
CA VAL A 241 6.71 19.46 6.91
C VAL A 241 5.91 19.87 5.68
N ILE A 242 4.98 19.01 5.30
CA ILE A 242 4.18 19.12 4.09
C ILE A 242 2.72 19.06 4.50
N ASP A 243 2.01 20.17 4.32
CA ASP A 243 0.57 20.26 4.56
C ASP A 243 -0.18 20.16 3.23
N TYR A 244 -1.18 19.29 3.15
CA TYR A 244 -2.04 19.11 1.98
C TYR A 244 -3.42 19.72 2.25
N TYR A 245 -3.89 20.53 1.31
CA TYR A 245 -5.17 21.23 1.37
C TYR A 245 -6.03 20.87 0.16
N PHE A 246 -7.33 20.76 0.38
CA PHE A 246 -8.33 20.50 -0.65
C PHE A 246 -9.17 21.76 -0.86
N ASP A 247 -9.44 22.07 -2.13
CA ASP A 247 -10.21 23.22 -2.57
C ASP A 247 -11.38 22.73 -3.44
N ASP A 248 -12.57 22.65 -2.84
CA ASP A 248 -13.78 22.12 -3.47
C ASP A 248 -14.12 22.86 -4.78
N ASP A 249 -13.91 24.18 -4.82
CA ASP A 249 -14.24 25.03 -5.96
C ASP A 249 -13.34 24.74 -7.18
N LYS A 250 -12.14 24.20 -6.93
CA LYS A 250 -11.19 23.81 -7.98
C LYS A 250 -11.34 22.36 -8.42
N GLY A 251 -12.08 21.54 -7.68
CA GLY A 251 -12.37 20.14 -8.05
C GLY A 251 -13.08 20.00 -9.39
N VAL A 252 -13.86 21.00 -9.79
CA VAL A 252 -14.57 21.03 -11.09
C VAL A 252 -13.58 21.12 -12.28
N GLN A 253 -12.34 21.56 -12.04
CA GLN A 253 -11.30 21.70 -13.06
C GLN A 253 -10.28 20.56 -13.04
N ASP A 254 -10.51 19.54 -12.22
CA ASP A 254 -9.63 18.38 -12.16
C ASP A 254 -9.88 17.48 -13.37
N GLU A 255 -8.79 17.12 -14.04
CA GLU A 255 -8.78 16.08 -15.06
C GLU A 255 -8.15 14.83 -14.45
N VAL A 256 -8.59 13.65 -14.88
CA VAL A 256 -7.93 12.38 -14.53
C VAL A 256 -6.47 12.50 -14.94
N PRO A 257 -5.53 12.53 -13.96
CA PRO A 257 -4.14 12.64 -14.32
C PRO A 257 -3.72 11.32 -14.96
N GLU A 258 -2.98 11.40 -16.06
CA GLU A 258 -2.07 10.30 -16.38
C GLU A 258 -1.14 10.12 -15.19
N LEU A 259 -0.57 8.92 -14.99
CA LEU A 259 0.25 8.50 -13.83
C LEU A 259 1.25 9.57 -13.34
N HIS A 260 1.59 10.55 -14.19
CA HIS A 260 2.63 11.55 -14.01
C HIS A 260 2.27 13.01 -14.36
N SER A 261 1.02 13.37 -14.66
CA SER A 261 0.72 14.76 -15.08
C SER A 261 0.71 15.77 -13.91
N ALA A 262 1.66 16.71 -13.87
CA ALA A 262 1.82 17.70 -12.78
C ALA A 262 0.66 18.69 -12.57
N ASN A 263 -0.17 18.95 -13.58
CA ASN A 263 -1.11 20.08 -13.58
C ASN A 263 -2.60 19.70 -13.73
N LYS A 264 -2.92 18.40 -13.79
CA LYS A 264 -4.30 17.94 -14.02
C LYS A 264 -5.16 17.93 -12.75
N VAL A 265 -4.56 17.82 -11.56
CA VAL A 265 -5.25 17.92 -10.27
C VAL A 265 -4.95 19.28 -9.62
N LYS A 266 -5.91 20.20 -9.71
CA LYS A 266 -5.86 21.59 -9.23
C LYS A 266 -6.54 21.78 -7.88
N SER A 267 -7.46 20.89 -7.49
CA SER A 267 -8.12 20.92 -6.17
C SER A 267 -7.16 20.66 -5.02
N ILE A 268 -6.11 19.88 -5.25
CA ILE A 268 -5.11 19.55 -4.23
C ILE A 268 -3.95 20.53 -4.34
N SER A 269 -3.80 21.33 -3.28
CA SER A 269 -2.61 22.15 -3.07
C SER A 269 -1.77 21.60 -1.93
N MET A 270 -0.46 21.82 -2.00
CA MET A 270 0.47 21.36 -0.98
C MET A 270 1.51 22.43 -0.69
N TYR A 271 1.99 22.45 0.54
CA TYR A 271 3.00 23.40 0.98
C TYR A 271 4.10 22.71 1.79
N ALA A 272 5.21 22.39 1.11
CA ALA A 272 6.42 21.84 1.70
C ALA A 272 7.36 22.95 2.20
N ARG A 273 7.98 22.73 3.35
CA ARG A 273 8.92 23.67 3.98
C ARG A 273 9.73 23.00 5.10
N PRO A 274 10.93 23.50 5.43
CA PRO A 274 11.67 23.01 6.59
C PRO A 274 10.84 23.13 7.87
N ALA A 275 10.95 22.16 8.77
CA ALA A 275 10.43 22.21 10.13
C ALA A 275 11.23 23.24 10.94
N VAL A 276 10.58 23.95 11.86
CA VAL A 276 11.27 24.95 12.69
C VAL A 276 11.79 24.26 13.96
N ASP A 277 12.63 23.25 13.79
CA ASP A 277 13.28 22.49 14.86
C ASP A 277 14.79 22.76 14.99
N SER A 278 15.39 23.46 14.02
CA SER A 278 16.76 23.98 14.08
C SER A 278 16.84 25.45 13.69
N PHE A 279 17.94 26.11 14.07
CA PHE A 279 18.20 27.49 13.68
C PHE A 279 18.37 27.63 12.16
N ASP A 280 19.10 26.70 11.53
CA ASP A 280 19.31 26.71 10.07
C ASP A 280 17.99 26.58 9.31
N ALA A 281 17.09 25.71 9.77
CA ALA A 281 15.77 25.55 9.15
C ALA A 281 14.87 26.79 9.35
N LEU A 282 15.04 27.55 10.44
CA LEU A 282 14.40 28.84 10.62
C LEU A 282 14.96 29.88 9.65
N VAL A 283 16.30 29.94 9.48
CA VAL A 283 16.96 30.81 8.51
C VAL A 283 16.46 30.49 7.10
N ASP A 284 16.36 29.22 6.75
CA ASP A 284 15.81 28.75 5.46
C ASP A 284 14.37 29.23 5.23
N ARG A 285 13.53 29.24 6.28
CA ARG A 285 12.16 29.78 6.23
C ARG A 285 12.07 31.28 5.96
N ILE A 286 13.10 32.03 6.30
CA ILE A 286 13.17 33.48 6.08
C ILE A 286 13.86 33.77 4.74
N LYS A 287 14.96 33.08 4.44
CA LYS A 287 15.78 33.24 3.24
C LYS A 287 15.01 32.94 1.97
N TYR A 288 14.28 31.83 1.93
CA TYR A 288 13.56 31.38 0.73
C TYR A 288 12.58 32.42 0.16
N PRO A 289 11.60 32.96 0.94
CA PRO A 289 10.69 33.98 0.41
C PRO A 289 11.39 35.31 0.10
N MET A 290 12.45 35.69 0.83
CA MET A 290 13.22 36.90 0.51
C MET A 290 13.93 36.77 -0.84
N LEU A 291 14.61 35.65 -1.09
CA LEU A 291 15.23 35.37 -2.39
C LEU A 291 14.20 35.36 -3.52
N GLY A 292 13.00 34.82 -3.27
CA GLY A 292 11.89 34.88 -4.22
C GLY A 292 11.46 36.30 -4.56
N PHE A 293 11.33 37.16 -3.54
CA PHE A 293 10.91 38.55 -3.69
C PHE A 293 11.97 39.42 -4.39
N PHE A 294 13.25 39.25 -4.04
CA PHE A 294 14.33 40.09 -4.57
C PHE A 294 14.89 39.61 -5.92
N ASN A 295 14.91 38.30 -6.17
CA ASN A 295 15.58 37.72 -7.34
C ASN A 295 14.61 37.07 -8.35
N GLY A 296 13.30 37.10 -8.11
CA GLY A 296 12.30 36.57 -9.03
C GLY A 296 12.45 35.06 -9.28
N LEU A 297 12.54 34.28 -8.20
CA LEU A 297 12.71 32.82 -8.31
C LEU A 297 11.57 32.18 -9.12
N LYS A 298 11.94 31.47 -10.19
CA LYS A 298 11.02 30.54 -10.86
C LYS A 298 10.73 29.39 -9.90
N GLY A 299 9.46 29.02 -9.78
CA GLY A 299 9.04 27.88 -8.96
C GLY A 299 9.59 26.54 -9.46
N PRO A 300 9.30 25.43 -8.75
CA PRO A 300 9.79 24.10 -9.14
C PRO A 300 9.34 23.73 -10.55
N ASP A 301 10.24 23.16 -11.35
CA ASP A 301 9.95 22.69 -12.71
C ASP A 301 9.22 21.34 -12.67
N LEU A 302 7.91 21.42 -12.41
CA LEU A 302 7.05 20.24 -12.33
C LEU A 302 6.90 19.53 -13.68
N ALA A 303 7.06 20.25 -14.80
CA ALA A 303 6.91 19.69 -16.15
C ALA A 303 8.11 18.80 -16.51
N ALA A 304 9.34 19.29 -16.26
CA ALA A 304 10.54 18.47 -16.47
C ALA A 304 10.52 17.21 -15.61
N ARG A 305 10.04 17.30 -14.37
CA ARG A 305 9.92 16.15 -13.48
C ARG A 305 8.89 15.14 -13.98
N SER A 306 7.72 15.60 -14.42
CA SER A 306 6.68 14.74 -15.01
C SER A 306 7.20 13.96 -16.22
N ALA A 307 7.96 14.62 -17.10
CA ALA A 307 8.53 14.01 -18.30
C ALA A 307 9.56 12.89 -18.01
N LEU A 308 10.30 12.98 -16.89
CA LEU A 308 11.20 11.91 -16.46
C LEU A 308 10.44 10.63 -16.11
N VAL A 309 9.22 10.77 -15.60
CA VAL A 309 8.40 9.63 -15.20
C VAL A 309 7.62 9.05 -16.39
N GLU A 310 7.09 9.89 -17.29
CA GLU A 310 6.35 9.44 -18.49
C GLU A 310 7.19 8.58 -19.44
N ARG A 311 8.48 8.90 -19.65
CA ARG A 311 9.38 8.13 -20.52
C ARG A 311 9.61 6.69 -20.04
N ALA A 312 9.49 6.40 -18.75
CA ALA A 312 9.71 5.06 -18.23
C ALA A 312 8.52 4.11 -18.46
N GLN A 313 7.34 4.64 -18.80
CA GLN A 313 6.09 3.89 -18.88
C GLN A 313 5.67 3.52 -20.31
N GLN A 314 6.05 4.32 -21.31
CA GLN A 314 5.64 4.11 -22.72
C GLN A 314 6.17 2.80 -23.34
N ASP A 315 7.14 2.14 -22.72
CA ASP A 315 7.78 0.93 -23.25
C ASP A 315 6.98 -0.36 -23.01
N LYS A 316 5.81 -0.33 -22.35
CA LYS A 316 5.06 -1.55 -21.93
C LYS A 316 3.78 -1.86 -22.72
N ASP A 317 3.22 -0.91 -23.45
CA ASP A 317 1.89 -1.07 -24.06
C ASP A 317 1.97 -1.37 -25.57
N ALA A 318 2.39 -2.59 -25.91
CA ALA A 318 2.26 -3.10 -27.27
C ALA A 318 2.06 -4.62 -27.29
N ALA A 319 0.85 -5.08 -26.95
CA ALA A 319 0.45 -6.47 -27.17
C ALA A 319 -0.96 -6.57 -27.79
N ASN A 320 -1.12 -7.55 -28.66
CA ASN A 320 -2.33 -7.83 -29.43
C ASN A 320 -3.52 -8.16 -28.49
N PRO A 321 -4.56 -7.32 -28.37
CA PRO A 321 -5.56 -7.44 -27.30
C PRO A 321 -6.49 -8.64 -27.49
N LEU A 322 -6.82 -9.33 -26.39
CA LEU A 322 -7.94 -10.30 -26.35
C LEU A 322 -9.26 -9.53 -26.22
N SER A 323 -10.38 -10.09 -26.66
CA SER A 323 -11.70 -9.55 -26.34
C SER A 323 -12.24 -10.07 -25.01
N ALA A 324 -13.09 -9.28 -24.34
CA ALA A 324 -13.76 -9.69 -23.09
C ALA A 324 -14.54 -11.00 -23.24
N GLN A 325 -15.21 -11.18 -24.39
CA GLN A 325 -15.97 -12.39 -24.65
C GLN A 325 -15.06 -13.63 -24.79
N GLU A 326 -13.88 -13.50 -25.39
CA GLU A 326 -12.91 -14.60 -25.48
C GLU A 326 -12.37 -14.98 -24.10
N VAL A 327 -12.08 -13.98 -23.26
CA VAL A 327 -11.61 -14.18 -21.89
C VAL A 327 -12.67 -14.90 -21.05
N GLU A 328 -13.93 -14.42 -21.05
CA GLU A 328 -15.04 -15.03 -20.32
C GLU A 328 -15.30 -16.49 -20.75
N LYS A 329 -15.37 -16.72 -22.07
CA LYS A 329 -15.58 -18.08 -22.62
C LYS A 329 -14.43 -19.02 -22.23
N THR A 330 -13.19 -18.52 -22.25
CA THR A 330 -12.02 -19.33 -21.90
C THR A 330 -12.02 -19.67 -20.42
N PHE A 331 -12.30 -18.71 -19.53
CA PHE A 331 -12.43 -18.98 -18.09
C PHE A 331 -13.56 -19.93 -17.76
N ALA A 332 -14.73 -19.79 -18.40
CA ALA A 332 -15.84 -20.73 -18.24
C ALA A 332 -15.41 -22.14 -18.64
N LYS A 333 -14.74 -22.27 -19.80
CA LYS A 333 -14.23 -23.56 -20.28
C LYS A 333 -13.20 -24.18 -19.34
N ILE A 334 -12.27 -23.39 -18.79
CA ILE A 334 -11.29 -23.83 -17.78
C ILE A 334 -12.02 -24.31 -16.52
N LYS A 335 -12.96 -23.52 -16.01
CA LYS A 335 -13.71 -23.85 -14.80
C LYS A 335 -14.45 -25.17 -14.92
N ASP A 336 -15.07 -25.42 -16.08
CA ASP A 336 -15.84 -26.63 -16.31
C ASP A 336 -14.94 -27.84 -16.61
N SER A 337 -13.92 -27.66 -17.44
CA SER A 337 -13.06 -28.76 -17.92
C SER A 337 -12.00 -29.18 -16.89
N CYS A 338 -11.51 -28.24 -16.08
CA CYS A 338 -10.43 -28.46 -15.10
C CYS A 338 -10.92 -28.52 -13.65
N LYS A 339 -12.23 -28.65 -13.42
CA LYS A 339 -12.85 -28.68 -12.08
C LYS A 339 -12.21 -29.68 -11.14
N ASN A 340 -11.95 -30.89 -11.62
CA ASN A 340 -11.37 -31.96 -10.80
C ASN A 340 -9.93 -31.63 -10.39
N CYS A 341 -9.09 -31.16 -11.33
CA CYS A 341 -7.73 -30.74 -11.01
C CYS A 341 -7.71 -29.56 -10.01
N MET A 342 -8.63 -28.59 -10.14
CA MET A 342 -8.77 -27.52 -9.15
C MET A 342 -9.18 -28.02 -7.76
N GLN A 343 -9.98 -29.08 -7.70
CA GLN A 343 -10.36 -29.70 -6.43
C GLN A 343 -9.19 -30.46 -5.81
N GLU A 344 -8.42 -31.20 -6.60
CA GLU A 344 -7.23 -31.94 -6.16
C GLU A 344 -6.18 -30.99 -5.54
N VAL A 345 -5.92 -29.83 -6.17
CA VAL A 345 -5.03 -28.80 -5.62
C VAL A 345 -5.53 -28.27 -4.27
N LYS A 346 -6.85 -28.19 -4.07
CA LYS A 346 -7.43 -27.70 -2.81
C LYS A 346 -7.42 -28.74 -1.69
N THR A 347 -7.44 -30.02 -2.03
CA THR A 347 -7.57 -31.12 -1.06
C THR A 347 -6.28 -31.89 -0.83
N CYS A 348 -5.20 -31.56 -1.54
CA CYS A 348 -3.91 -32.21 -1.37
C CYS A 348 -3.37 -32.01 0.07
N SER A 349 -2.68 -33.03 0.59
CA SER A 349 -2.20 -33.06 1.98
C SER A 349 -0.69 -33.05 2.14
N ASP A 350 0.05 -33.48 1.11
CA ASP A 350 1.51 -33.51 1.11
C ASP A 350 2.08 -32.76 -0.11
N GLU A 351 3.33 -32.30 0.03
CA GLU A 351 4.01 -31.44 -0.94
C GLU A 351 4.12 -32.10 -2.33
N LEU A 352 4.36 -33.41 -2.38
CA LEU A 352 4.46 -34.15 -3.63
C LEU A 352 3.09 -34.25 -4.32
N GLN A 353 2.03 -34.57 -3.58
CA GLN A 353 0.68 -34.57 -4.12
C GLN A 353 0.25 -33.19 -4.59
N CYS A 354 0.54 -32.13 -3.83
CA CYS A 354 0.19 -30.77 -4.22
C CYS A 354 0.93 -30.30 -5.47
N SER A 355 2.23 -30.61 -5.59
CA SER A 355 3.00 -30.27 -6.79
C SER A 355 2.51 -31.04 -8.03
N GLN A 356 2.17 -32.32 -7.89
CA GLN A 356 1.59 -33.12 -8.97
C GLN A 356 0.21 -32.61 -9.38
N ALA A 357 -0.67 -32.28 -8.42
CA ALA A 357 -1.98 -31.71 -8.70
C ALA A 357 -1.88 -30.33 -9.38
N ALA A 358 -0.92 -29.50 -8.97
CA ALA A 358 -0.66 -28.21 -9.59
C ALA A 358 -0.19 -28.35 -11.05
N MET A 359 0.74 -29.26 -11.32
CA MET A 359 1.19 -29.57 -12.69
C MET A 359 0.04 -30.11 -13.55
N ALA A 360 -0.81 -30.98 -12.99
CA ALA A 360 -1.99 -31.51 -13.69
C ALA A 360 -2.99 -30.38 -14.04
N LEU A 361 -3.20 -29.44 -13.14
CA LEU A 361 -4.03 -28.26 -13.38
C LEU A 361 -3.43 -27.35 -14.46
N GLN A 362 -2.12 -27.06 -14.41
CA GLN A 362 -1.44 -26.29 -15.44
C GLN A 362 -1.52 -26.95 -16.82
N LEU A 363 -1.34 -28.27 -16.90
CA LEU A 363 -1.53 -29.00 -18.16
C LEU A 363 -2.98 -28.96 -18.66
N CYS A 364 -3.96 -29.07 -17.76
CA CYS A 364 -5.38 -28.94 -18.12
C CYS A 364 -5.68 -27.56 -18.71
N MET A 365 -5.18 -26.49 -18.07
CA MET A 365 -5.28 -25.13 -18.56
C MET A 365 -4.54 -24.95 -19.89
N GLY A 366 -3.35 -25.53 -20.03
CA GLY A 366 -2.53 -25.48 -21.24
C GLY A 366 -3.25 -26.07 -22.44
N ARG A 367 -3.95 -27.20 -22.27
CA ARG A 367 -4.77 -27.81 -23.34
C ARG A 367 -5.90 -26.92 -23.85
N ILE A 368 -6.30 -25.91 -23.08
CA ILE A 368 -7.35 -24.95 -23.44
C ILE A 368 -6.73 -23.68 -24.02
N ILE A 369 -5.72 -23.13 -23.36
CA ILE A 369 -5.11 -21.82 -23.66
C ILE A 369 -4.07 -21.92 -24.78
N CYS A 370 -3.16 -22.89 -24.70
CA CYS A 370 -2.04 -23.11 -25.61
C CYS A 370 -1.95 -24.59 -26.05
N PRO A 371 -2.94 -25.09 -26.83
CA PRO A 371 -3.02 -26.52 -27.18
C PRO A 371 -1.75 -27.10 -27.84
N PRO A 372 -1.07 -26.40 -28.78
CA PRO A 372 0.16 -26.90 -29.39
C PRO A 372 1.29 -27.13 -28.36
N GLU A 373 1.47 -26.21 -27.43
CA GLU A 373 2.48 -26.27 -26.38
C GLU A 373 2.16 -27.38 -25.37
N ALA A 374 0.91 -27.49 -24.96
CA ALA A 374 0.45 -28.57 -24.08
C ALA A 374 0.60 -29.96 -24.71
N ALA A 375 0.42 -30.07 -26.03
CA ALA A 375 0.67 -31.31 -26.77
C ALA A 375 2.16 -31.68 -26.80
N LYS A 376 3.05 -30.70 -26.98
CA LYS A 376 4.51 -30.92 -26.89
C LYS A 376 4.93 -31.37 -25.50
N PHE A 377 4.40 -30.73 -24.46
CA PHE A 377 4.66 -31.13 -23.08
C PHE A 377 4.17 -32.54 -22.78
N THR A 378 2.95 -32.89 -23.21
CA THR A 378 2.42 -34.26 -23.05
C THR A 378 3.34 -35.28 -23.74
N LYS A 379 3.84 -34.99 -24.94
CA LYS A 379 4.78 -35.87 -25.65
C LYS A 379 6.14 -35.97 -24.95
N ALA A 380 6.65 -34.88 -24.37
CA ALA A 380 7.91 -34.91 -23.62
C ALA A 380 7.79 -35.77 -22.35
N LEU A 381 6.63 -35.77 -21.68
CA LEU A 381 6.37 -36.66 -20.55
C LEU A 381 6.43 -38.14 -20.94
N GLU A 382 6.03 -38.49 -22.16
CA GLU A 382 6.09 -39.87 -22.68
C GLU A 382 7.53 -40.32 -22.99
N THR A 383 8.43 -39.39 -23.36
CA THR A 383 9.83 -39.73 -23.68
C THR A 383 10.71 -39.88 -22.45
N GLY A 384 10.33 -39.28 -21.31
CA GLY A 384 11.06 -39.38 -20.04
C GLY A 384 12.41 -38.65 -20.02
N GLU A 385 12.70 -37.82 -21.02
CA GLU A 385 13.93 -37.03 -21.08
C GLU A 385 13.78 -35.75 -20.27
N GLU A 386 14.46 -35.66 -19.12
CA GLU A 386 14.30 -34.56 -18.15
C GLU A 386 14.43 -33.16 -18.78
N GLY A 387 15.48 -32.93 -19.57
CA GLY A 387 15.70 -31.62 -20.23
C GLY A 387 14.64 -31.27 -21.28
N GLY A 388 14.07 -32.27 -21.95
CA GLY A 388 12.97 -32.08 -22.90
C GLY A 388 11.64 -31.77 -22.20
N ILE A 389 11.40 -32.37 -21.03
CA ILE A 389 10.22 -32.13 -20.20
C ILE A 389 10.26 -30.71 -19.64
N GLU A 390 11.40 -30.27 -19.09
CA GLU A 390 11.57 -28.94 -18.51
C GLU A 390 11.34 -27.84 -19.55
N ALA A 391 11.98 -27.93 -20.71
CA ALA A 391 11.83 -26.93 -21.78
C ALA A 391 10.40 -26.88 -22.35
N ALA A 392 9.73 -28.03 -22.49
CA ALA A 392 8.35 -28.09 -22.97
C ALA A 392 7.36 -27.55 -21.93
N PHE A 393 7.61 -27.79 -20.64
CA PHE A 393 6.85 -27.23 -19.54
C PHE A 393 6.98 -25.71 -19.48
N GLU A 394 8.21 -25.18 -19.55
CA GLU A 394 8.47 -23.73 -19.55
C GLU A 394 7.75 -23.04 -20.72
N THR A 395 7.83 -23.62 -21.92
CA THR A 395 7.12 -23.09 -23.10
C THR A 395 5.60 -23.04 -22.90
N MET A 396 5.01 -24.11 -22.32
CA MET A 396 3.58 -24.14 -22.00
C MET A 396 3.23 -23.09 -20.94
N ASN A 397 4.05 -22.98 -19.88
CA ASN A 397 3.84 -22.04 -18.79
C ASN A 397 3.91 -20.58 -19.27
N ASN A 398 4.86 -20.25 -20.14
CA ASN A 398 4.94 -18.92 -20.78
C ASN A 398 3.65 -18.59 -21.56
N GLY A 399 3.04 -19.59 -22.21
CA GLY A 399 1.74 -19.41 -22.88
C GLY A 399 0.58 -19.14 -21.90
N LEU A 400 0.59 -19.78 -20.74
CA LEU A 400 -0.39 -19.54 -19.67
C LEU A 400 -0.23 -18.15 -19.07
N GLU A 401 1.01 -17.74 -18.77
CA GLU A 401 1.35 -16.44 -18.23
C GLU A 401 0.96 -15.31 -19.19
N LEU A 402 1.25 -15.47 -20.49
CA LEU A 402 0.86 -14.50 -21.51
C LEU A 402 -0.67 -14.36 -21.61
N PHE A 403 -1.42 -15.46 -21.50
CA PHE A 403 -2.88 -15.39 -21.44
C PHE A 403 -3.38 -14.72 -20.17
N GLN A 404 -2.77 -15.01 -19.02
CA GLN A 404 -3.09 -14.37 -17.75
C GLN A 404 -2.89 -12.86 -17.83
N GLU A 405 -1.75 -12.38 -18.33
CA GLU A 405 -1.46 -10.95 -18.51
C GLU A 405 -2.48 -10.28 -19.45
N ARG A 406 -2.72 -10.87 -20.62
CA ARG A 406 -3.68 -10.33 -21.60
C ARG A 406 -5.10 -10.32 -21.07
N SER A 407 -5.51 -11.36 -20.34
CA SER A 407 -6.84 -11.43 -19.73
C SER A 407 -7.01 -10.43 -18.59
N ALA A 408 -5.97 -10.20 -17.77
CA ALA A 408 -5.97 -9.17 -16.74
C ALA A 408 -6.16 -7.78 -17.35
N ASN A 409 -5.51 -7.47 -18.47
CA ASN A 409 -5.70 -6.20 -19.18
C ASN A 409 -7.16 -5.97 -19.59
N VAL A 410 -7.79 -6.98 -20.17
CA VAL A 410 -9.20 -6.92 -20.59
C VAL A 410 -10.13 -6.73 -19.38
N MET A 411 -9.89 -7.46 -18.30
CA MET A 411 -10.67 -7.33 -17.07
C MET A 411 -10.51 -5.95 -16.44
N ARG A 412 -9.33 -5.32 -16.53
CA ARG A 412 -9.09 -3.94 -16.07
C ARG A 412 -9.85 -2.92 -16.91
N GLU A 413 -9.86 -3.07 -18.23
CA GLU A 413 -10.68 -2.21 -19.10
C GLU A 413 -12.17 -2.32 -18.77
N GLN A 414 -12.66 -3.54 -18.50
CA GLN A 414 -14.03 -3.76 -18.05
C GLN A 414 -14.29 -3.09 -16.70
N ALA A 415 -13.38 -3.22 -15.73
CA ALA A 415 -13.48 -2.56 -14.44
C ALA A 415 -13.57 -1.04 -14.57
N ALA A 416 -12.75 -0.44 -15.44
CA ALA A 416 -12.77 1.00 -15.71
C ALA A 416 -14.11 1.44 -16.34
N ARG A 417 -14.65 0.68 -17.29
CA ARG A 417 -15.98 0.95 -17.89
C ARG A 417 -17.11 0.84 -16.88
N GLU A 418 -17.09 -0.21 -16.04
CA GLU A 418 -18.08 -0.38 -14.97
C GLU A 418 -17.99 0.74 -13.92
N SER A 419 -16.79 1.22 -13.63
CA SER A 419 -16.57 2.36 -12.73
C SER A 419 -17.15 3.65 -13.30
N ALA A 420 -16.83 3.95 -14.56
CA ALA A 420 -17.30 5.14 -15.25
C ALA A 420 -18.83 5.19 -15.41
N ALA A 421 -19.52 4.03 -15.40
CA ALA A 421 -20.97 3.96 -15.47
C ALA A 421 -21.68 4.20 -14.13
N LYS A 422 -20.95 4.17 -13.00
CA LYS A 422 -21.50 4.43 -11.65
C LYS A 422 -21.45 5.91 -11.26
N ASN A 423 -20.52 6.66 -11.84
CA ASN A 423 -20.36 8.11 -11.67
C ASN A 423 -21.24 8.88 -12.66
#